data_AF-C7BU62-F1
#
_entry.id   AF-C7BU62-F1
#
_cell.length_a   1.000
_cell.length_b   1.000
_cell.length_c   1.000
_cell.angle_alpha   90.00
_cell.angle_beta   90.00
_cell.angle_gamma   90.00
#
_symmetry.space_group_name_H-M   'P 1'
#
loop_
_entity.id
_entity.type
_entity.pdbx_description
1 polymer ?
#
loop_
_entity_poly.entity_id
_entity_poly.type
_entity_poly.pdbx_seq_one_letter_code
_entity_poly.pdbx_strand_id
1 'polypeptide(L)'
;MEIIHMIDINKTYLSEDNQMPCDFDSEVVIGLVGAVGTDLEIIKDSITQKLNAFRYDVQEVRISSEIISVLRDIPLTKDNYEKISCLMTEGNNLREVSQDNSILALAAVAEINKRREKKNSLPIPSIRRAYIINSLKHPDEVNALREIYANGFFLIGVYTSESQRLKNLTVDKGIDREKAKELISRDSNEGNEWGQHTRDTYELSDFFISYDGNKNRADNSIWRILDLIFGNPYVTPTFDEYAMFMAFSASLRSGDLSRQVGAVLTKNKNIISTGANDVPKFGGGLYWPEYVGDEIEDAKNGRDYKVGEDSNAKEKRLIIEDILKDVKDEKKEEFKEYLLRSKIKDITEYGRVVHAEMEAILACARSNISTYNGILYCTTFPCHNCAKHIVASGIKRVVYIEPYPKSKAFDFHPDSISTPGVDDNKVIFEPFVGVGPRCFFNLFSINLGVGYKIKRKNKEGKTLNWDRRDGKLRMKMLSLSYIEKETESAANVDRLIKELKK
;
A
#
# COMPACT_ATOMS: atom_id res chain seq x y z
N MET A 1 -37.99 37.67 7.22
CA MET A 1 -37.53 37.21 5.89
C MET A 1 -36.18 37.88 5.68
N GLU A 2 -35.12 37.33 6.28
CA GLU A 2 -33.77 37.87 6.16
C GLU A 2 -32.79 36.72 6.06
N ILE A 3 -31.92 36.86 5.07
CA ILE A 3 -31.19 35.81 4.36
C ILE A 3 -29.93 35.47 5.12
N ILE A 4 -29.74 34.18 5.40
CA ILE A 4 -28.51 33.58 5.90
C ILE A 4 -27.46 33.69 4.78
N HIS A 5 -26.48 34.59 4.93
CA HIS A 5 -25.28 34.58 4.11
C HIS A 5 -24.29 33.55 4.68
N MET A 6 -24.09 32.44 3.95
CA MET A 6 -22.95 31.55 4.16
C MET A 6 -21.66 32.35 3.93
N ILE A 7 -20.84 32.44 4.97
CA ILE A 7 -19.47 32.95 4.90
C ILE A 7 -18.64 31.89 4.14
N ASP A 8 -18.20 32.24 2.95
CA ASP A 8 -17.29 31.44 2.13
C ASP A 8 -15.87 31.57 2.72
N ILE A 9 -15.41 30.53 3.42
CA ILE A 9 -14.17 30.49 4.23
C ILE A 9 -12.90 30.68 3.36
N ASN A 10 -13.03 30.68 2.03
CA ASN A 10 -11.92 30.93 1.10
C ASN A 10 -11.53 32.41 0.90
N LYS A 11 -12.19 33.38 1.57
CA LYS A 11 -11.98 34.81 1.30
C LYS A 11 -11.06 35.57 2.27
N THR A 12 -10.53 34.96 3.32
CA THR A 12 -9.84 35.71 4.39
C THR A 12 -8.39 36.14 4.10
N TYR A 13 -7.91 36.01 2.84
CA TYR A 13 -6.56 36.44 2.43
C TYR A 13 -6.55 37.23 1.11
N LEU A 14 -7.53 38.10 0.88
CA LEU A 14 -7.56 38.96 -0.29
C LEU A 14 -7.04 40.36 0.07
N SER A 15 -5.74 40.60 -0.15
CA SER A 15 -5.21 41.95 -0.33
C SER A 15 -5.38 42.36 -1.79
N GLU A 16 -5.97 43.54 -2.02
CA GLU A 16 -5.95 44.25 -3.29
C GLU A 16 -4.48 44.45 -3.72
N ASP A 17 -4.20 44.27 -5.02
CA ASP A 17 -2.88 44.37 -5.67
C ASP A 17 -1.90 43.20 -5.49
N ASN A 18 -2.17 42.10 -6.19
CA ASN A 18 -1.21 41.42 -7.09
C ASN A 18 -1.84 40.16 -7.68
N GLN A 19 -1.57 39.89 -8.96
CA GLN A 19 -1.99 38.69 -9.68
C GLN A 19 -1.74 37.43 -8.84
N MET A 20 -2.81 36.67 -8.53
CA MET A 20 -2.70 35.34 -7.92
C MET A 20 -1.62 34.53 -8.65
N PRO A 21 -0.70 33.82 -7.93
CA PRO A 21 -0.09 32.64 -8.52
C PRO A 21 -1.24 31.78 -9.00
N CYS A 22 -1.22 31.38 -10.28
CA CYS A 22 -2.28 30.58 -10.88
C CYS A 22 -2.63 29.45 -9.91
N ASP A 23 -3.90 29.34 -9.51
CA ASP A 23 -4.45 28.44 -8.47
C ASP A 23 -4.17 26.93 -8.69
N PHE A 24 -3.31 26.60 -9.66
CA PHE A 24 -3.01 25.28 -10.18
C PHE A 24 -1.55 24.84 -9.99
N ASP A 25 -0.69 25.68 -9.41
CA ASP A 25 0.72 25.38 -9.15
C ASP A 25 0.95 24.83 -7.71
N SER A 26 0.15 23.84 -7.33
CA SER A 26 0.20 23.20 -6.00
C SER A 26 1.44 22.34 -5.80
N GLU A 27 1.80 22.09 -4.55
CA GLU A 27 2.86 21.15 -4.17
C GLU A 27 2.39 19.69 -4.30
N VAL A 28 3.34 18.76 -4.31
CA VAL A 28 3.08 17.31 -4.25
C VAL A 28 4.07 16.64 -3.29
N VAL A 29 3.61 15.67 -2.51
CA VAL A 29 4.45 14.86 -1.65
C VAL A 29 4.39 13.41 -2.12
N ILE A 30 5.55 12.81 -2.36
CA ILE A 30 5.68 11.45 -2.85
C ILE A 30 6.45 10.63 -1.81
N GLY A 31 5.79 9.67 -1.19
CA GLY A 31 6.44 8.66 -0.36
C GLY A 31 6.97 7.52 -1.22
N LEU A 32 8.17 7.03 -0.92
CA LEU A 32 8.70 5.79 -1.49
C LEU A 32 8.70 4.68 -0.45
N VAL A 33 8.23 3.50 -0.84
CA VAL A 33 8.33 2.27 -0.06
C VAL A 33 8.94 1.17 -0.93
N GLY A 34 9.94 0.50 -0.38
CA GLY A 34 10.61 -0.62 -1.03
C GLY A 34 11.33 -1.44 0.03
N ALA A 35 11.30 -2.76 -0.11
CA ALA A 35 11.96 -3.65 0.83
C ALA A 35 13.48 -3.48 0.76
N VAL A 36 14.20 -3.81 1.84
CA VAL A 36 15.66 -3.72 1.87
C VAL A 36 16.30 -4.48 0.70
N GLY A 37 17.31 -3.87 0.08
CA GLY A 37 17.91 -4.35 -1.17
C GLY A 37 17.26 -3.83 -2.46
N THR A 38 16.16 -3.08 -2.37
CA THR A 38 15.55 -2.38 -3.52
C THR A 38 16.30 -1.08 -3.83
N ASP A 39 16.61 -0.84 -5.11
CA ASP A 39 17.34 0.36 -5.56
C ASP A 39 16.45 1.60 -5.68
N LEU A 40 15.97 2.11 -4.53
CA LEU A 40 15.11 3.29 -4.48
C LEU A 40 15.79 4.57 -5.01
N GLU A 41 17.11 4.66 -4.99
CA GLU A 41 17.86 5.80 -5.55
C GLU A 41 17.59 5.97 -7.05
N ILE A 42 17.63 4.88 -7.81
CA ILE A 42 17.41 4.90 -9.27
C ILE A 42 15.98 5.37 -9.58
N ILE A 43 15.02 4.93 -8.77
CA ILE A 43 13.62 5.33 -8.89
C ILE A 43 13.43 6.80 -8.54
N LYS A 44 13.99 7.25 -7.41
CA LYS A 44 13.93 8.65 -6.98
C LYS A 44 14.55 9.58 -8.02
N ASP A 45 15.73 9.25 -8.54
CA ASP A 45 16.39 10.04 -9.59
C ASP A 45 15.56 10.08 -10.87
N SER A 46 14.91 8.97 -11.23
CA SER A 46 14.00 8.89 -12.37
C SER A 46 12.75 9.77 -12.18
N ILE A 47 12.14 9.75 -10.99
CA ILE A 47 11.02 10.62 -10.64
C ILE A 47 11.44 12.09 -10.70
N THR A 48 12.57 12.44 -10.10
CA THR A 48 13.13 13.81 -10.11
C THR A 48 13.30 14.34 -11.54
N GLN A 49 13.96 13.56 -12.40
CA GLN A 49 14.18 13.95 -13.80
C GLN A 49 12.86 14.16 -14.55
N LYS A 50 11.84 13.34 -14.29
CA LYS A 50 10.56 13.42 -14.99
C LYS A 50 9.68 14.55 -14.46
N LEU A 51 9.73 14.85 -13.16
CA LEU A 51 9.05 16.01 -12.56
C LEU A 51 9.55 17.35 -13.11
N ASN A 52 10.83 17.44 -13.49
CA ASN A 52 11.36 18.61 -14.19
C ASN A 52 10.62 18.91 -15.51
N ALA A 53 10.12 17.89 -16.22
CA ALA A 53 9.32 18.08 -17.43
C ALA A 53 7.94 18.70 -17.15
N PHE A 54 7.47 18.62 -15.90
CA PHE A 54 6.29 19.31 -15.39
C PHE A 54 6.63 20.65 -14.72
N ARG A 55 7.88 21.13 -14.81
CA ARG A 55 8.37 22.34 -14.14
C ARG A 55 8.25 22.29 -12.62
N TYR A 56 8.35 21.09 -12.03
CA TYR A 56 8.44 20.93 -10.58
C TYR A 56 9.91 20.84 -10.18
N ASP A 57 10.28 21.66 -9.19
CA ASP A 57 11.54 21.48 -8.49
C ASP A 57 11.34 20.46 -7.36
N VAL A 58 12.35 19.63 -7.14
CA VAL A 58 12.23 18.43 -6.32
C VAL A 58 13.22 18.48 -5.16
N GLN A 59 12.73 18.22 -3.96
CA GLN A 59 13.54 18.07 -2.76
C GLN A 59 13.35 16.67 -2.16
N GLU A 60 14.46 16.00 -1.86
CA GLU A 60 14.46 14.73 -1.15
C GLU A 60 14.51 14.97 0.36
N VAL A 61 13.74 14.18 1.12
CA VAL A 61 13.88 14.02 2.57
C VAL A 61 14.16 12.56 2.85
N ARG A 62 15.43 12.26 3.11
CA ARG A 62 15.91 10.90 3.36
C ARG A 62 15.89 10.55 4.84
N ILE A 63 14.91 9.76 5.26
CA ILE A 63 14.68 9.39 6.68
C ILE A 63 15.94 8.84 7.34
N SER A 64 16.66 7.93 6.68
CA SER A 64 17.85 7.31 7.28
C SER A 64 18.97 8.30 7.63
N SER A 65 19.26 9.25 6.73
CA SER A 65 20.43 10.14 6.86
C SER A 65 20.08 11.52 7.43
N GLU A 66 18.87 12.01 7.20
CA GLU A 66 18.48 13.37 7.58
C GLU A 66 17.63 13.39 8.86
N ILE A 67 17.02 12.25 9.22
CA ILE A 67 16.21 12.13 10.44
C ILE A 67 16.94 11.24 11.44
N ILE A 68 17.06 9.93 11.18
CA ILE A 68 17.60 8.97 12.14
C ILE A 68 19.04 9.33 12.52
N SER A 69 19.90 9.58 11.53
CA SER A 69 21.32 9.92 11.77
C SER A 69 21.54 11.28 12.41
N VAL A 70 20.52 12.15 12.47
CA VAL A 70 20.57 13.46 13.15
C VAL A 70 20.06 13.35 14.59
N LEU A 71 19.13 12.43 14.84
CA LEU A 71 18.50 12.21 16.15
C LEU A 71 19.20 11.14 17.00
N ARG A 72 20.05 10.32 16.40
CA ARG A 72 20.75 9.19 17.02
C ARG A 72 22.20 9.13 16.58
N ASP A 73 23.05 8.68 17.49
CA ASP A 73 24.47 8.43 17.21
C ASP A 73 24.61 7.10 16.46
N ILE A 74 24.80 7.19 15.14
CA ILE A 74 25.05 6.02 14.30
C ILE A 74 26.55 5.71 14.29
N PRO A 75 26.99 4.50 14.69
CA PRO A 75 28.40 4.13 14.71
C PRO A 75 29.06 4.30 13.32
N LEU A 76 30.26 4.85 13.30
CA LEU A 76 31.10 4.92 12.10
C LEU A 76 31.66 3.53 11.78
N THR A 77 30.87 2.70 11.10
CA THR A 77 31.28 1.38 10.61
C THR A 77 31.43 1.37 9.09
N LYS A 78 32.38 0.56 8.59
CA LYS A 78 32.53 0.24 7.17
C LYS A 78 31.69 -0.98 6.76
N ASP A 79 31.15 -1.73 7.72
CA ASP A 79 30.28 -2.87 7.43
C ASP A 79 28.86 -2.37 7.09
N ASN A 80 28.43 -2.62 5.86
CA ASN A 80 27.09 -2.23 5.39
C ASN A 80 25.98 -2.97 6.14
N TYR A 81 26.21 -4.19 6.61
CA TYR A 81 25.25 -4.92 7.43
C TYR A 81 25.01 -4.20 8.76
N GLU A 82 26.09 -3.92 9.49
CA GLU A 82 26.00 -3.23 10.79
C GLU A 82 25.35 -1.86 10.65
N LYS A 83 25.70 -1.11 9.59
CA LYS A 83 25.09 0.19 9.30
C LYS A 83 23.58 0.09 9.08
N ILE A 84 23.13 -0.82 8.21
CA ILE A 84 21.69 -0.98 7.93
C ILE A 84 20.97 -1.47 9.18
N SER A 85 21.49 -2.50 9.84
CA SER A 85 20.90 -3.08 11.04
C SER A 85 20.78 -2.06 12.18
N CYS A 86 21.80 -1.23 12.38
CA CYS A 86 21.77 -0.13 13.35
C CYS A 86 20.70 0.91 13.00
N LEU A 87 20.60 1.35 11.76
CA LEU A 87 19.55 2.29 11.32
C LEU A 87 18.14 1.72 11.54
N MET A 88 17.94 0.42 11.31
CA MET A 88 16.66 -0.25 11.60
C MET A 88 16.36 -0.22 13.11
N THR A 89 17.34 -0.58 13.94
CA THR A 89 17.22 -0.57 15.40
C THR A 89 16.93 0.82 15.93
N GLU A 90 17.66 1.83 15.49
CA GLU A 90 17.44 3.21 15.93
C GLU A 90 16.10 3.79 15.45
N GLY A 91 15.63 3.38 14.26
CA GLY A 91 14.28 3.67 13.82
C GLY A 91 13.22 3.09 14.76
N ASN A 92 13.38 1.83 15.17
CA ASN A 92 12.49 1.19 16.15
C ASN A 92 12.55 1.88 17.51
N ASN A 93 13.75 2.20 18.01
CA ASN A 93 13.96 2.92 19.26
C ASN A 93 13.29 4.30 19.25
N LEU A 94 13.29 5.01 18.11
CA LEU A 94 12.61 6.29 17.98
C LEU A 94 11.09 6.12 18.11
N ARG A 95 10.50 5.10 17.48
CA ARG A 95 9.07 4.79 17.63
C ARG A 95 8.73 4.41 19.07
N GLU A 96 9.54 3.55 19.69
CA GLU A 96 9.35 3.13 21.08
C GLU A 96 9.44 4.30 22.06
N VAL A 97 10.51 5.11 22.01
CA VAL A 97 10.67 6.21 22.98
C VAL A 97 9.62 7.30 22.77
N SER A 98 9.15 7.51 21.53
CA SER A 98 8.05 8.45 21.27
C SER A 98 6.66 7.89 21.55
N GLN A 99 6.54 6.57 21.71
CA GLN A 99 5.27 5.84 21.74
C GLN A 99 4.39 6.15 20.51
N ASP A 100 5.02 6.39 19.36
CA ASP A 100 4.37 6.79 18.11
C ASP A 100 5.08 6.17 16.90
N ASN A 101 4.40 5.24 16.24
CA ASN A 101 4.92 4.56 15.05
C ASN A 101 5.08 5.47 13.83
N SER A 102 4.43 6.64 13.82
CA SER A 102 4.50 7.64 12.75
C SER A 102 5.62 8.66 12.90
N ILE A 103 6.39 8.60 14.00
CA ILE A 103 7.35 9.65 14.37
C ILE A 103 8.38 9.98 13.28
N LEU A 104 8.84 8.99 12.52
CA LEU A 104 9.81 9.20 11.44
C LEU A 104 9.21 9.99 10.27
N ALA A 105 7.94 9.77 9.96
CA ALA A 105 7.22 10.57 8.98
C ALA A 105 6.91 11.98 9.50
N LEU A 106 6.51 12.12 10.77
CA LEU A 106 6.31 13.43 11.40
C LEU A 106 7.60 14.26 11.41
N ALA A 107 8.74 13.63 11.66
CA ALA A 107 10.05 14.28 11.59
C ALA A 107 10.43 14.66 10.14
N ALA A 108 10.08 13.83 9.15
CA ALA A 108 10.21 14.21 7.75
C ALA A 108 9.34 15.43 7.39
N VAL A 109 8.12 15.50 7.91
CA VAL A 109 7.22 16.65 7.77
C VAL A 109 7.80 17.90 8.45
N ALA A 110 8.38 17.76 9.65
CA ALA A 110 9.04 18.86 10.34
C ALA A 110 10.22 19.41 9.52
N GLU A 111 10.99 18.54 8.88
CA GLU A 111 12.07 18.92 7.98
C GLU A 111 11.57 19.59 6.69
N ILE A 112 10.44 19.15 6.12
CA ILE A 112 9.76 19.87 5.03
C ILE A 112 9.36 21.27 5.47
N ASN A 113 8.69 21.39 6.63
CA ASN A 113 8.23 22.66 7.18
C ASN A 113 9.40 23.65 7.40
N LYS A 114 10.53 23.16 7.90
CA LYS A 114 11.76 23.94 8.11
C LYS A 114 12.33 24.50 6.80
N ARG A 115 12.18 23.79 5.68
CA ARG A 115 12.66 24.22 4.35
C ARG A 115 11.74 25.24 3.68
N ARG A 116 10.53 25.45 4.19
CA ARG A 116 9.57 26.40 3.60
C ARG A 116 10.03 27.84 3.76
N GLU A 117 9.73 28.63 2.75
CA GLU A 117 9.79 30.08 2.88
C GLU A 117 8.77 30.55 3.93
N LYS A 118 9.12 31.60 4.67
CA LYS A 118 8.28 32.18 5.72
C LYS A 118 7.91 33.60 5.34
N LYS A 119 6.61 33.91 5.37
CA LYS A 119 6.07 35.26 5.22
C LYS A 119 5.45 35.68 6.54
N ASN A 120 5.89 36.80 7.11
CA ASN A 120 5.50 37.24 8.45
C ASN A 120 5.68 36.13 9.51
N SER A 121 6.81 35.42 9.46
CA SER A 121 7.15 34.27 10.32
C SER A 121 6.28 33.03 10.18
N LEU A 122 5.27 33.02 9.31
CA LEU A 122 4.44 31.87 9.02
C LEU A 122 4.92 31.15 7.74
N PRO A 123 5.01 29.82 7.74
CA PRO A 123 5.34 29.05 6.53
C PRO A 123 4.28 29.26 5.45
N ILE A 124 4.73 29.37 4.20
CA ILE A 124 3.83 29.48 3.04
C ILE A 124 3.98 28.28 2.09
N PRO A 125 2.93 27.94 1.32
CA PRO A 125 3.02 26.98 0.23
C PRO A 125 4.08 27.35 -0.80
N SER A 126 4.85 26.36 -1.27
CA SER A 126 5.79 26.55 -2.38
C SER A 126 5.09 26.39 -3.73
N ILE A 127 5.57 27.10 -4.75
CA ILE A 127 5.05 26.98 -6.12
C ILE A 127 5.78 25.82 -6.81
N ARG A 128 5.00 24.91 -7.42
CA ARG A 128 5.51 23.73 -8.17
C ARG A 128 6.68 23.03 -7.46
N ARG A 129 6.47 22.65 -6.21
CA ARG A 129 7.45 21.89 -5.41
C ARG A 129 6.99 20.45 -5.24
N ALA A 130 7.92 19.53 -5.42
CA ALA A 130 7.72 18.14 -5.08
C ALA A 130 8.66 17.76 -3.94
N TYR A 131 8.13 17.10 -2.91
CA TYR A 131 8.92 16.50 -1.84
C TYR A 131 8.91 14.98 -2.01
N ILE A 132 10.07 14.35 -2.04
CA ILE A 132 10.20 12.89 -2.08
C ILE A 132 10.68 12.41 -0.71
N ILE A 133 9.88 11.62 0.00
CA ILE A 133 10.22 11.03 1.29
C ILE A 133 10.77 9.62 1.05
N ASN A 134 12.04 9.39 1.40
CA ASN A 134 12.80 8.17 1.10
C ASN A 134 13.38 7.56 2.40
N SER A 135 12.89 6.46 2.95
CA SER A 135 11.74 5.63 2.54
C SER A 135 10.89 5.29 3.77
N LEU A 136 9.60 5.05 3.57
CA LEU A 136 8.64 4.70 4.63
C LEU A 136 8.70 3.20 4.95
N LYS A 137 8.51 2.84 6.22
CA LYS A 137 8.69 1.45 6.70
C LYS A 137 7.56 0.95 7.62
N HIS A 138 6.63 1.81 8.00
CA HIS A 138 5.50 1.49 8.86
C HIS A 138 4.16 2.03 8.29
N PRO A 139 3.03 1.31 8.40
CA PRO A 139 1.71 1.79 7.97
C PRO A 139 1.31 3.15 8.58
N ASP A 140 1.60 3.35 9.87
CA ASP A 140 1.27 4.60 10.58
C ASP A 140 2.00 5.83 10.01
N GLU A 141 3.20 5.66 9.44
CA GLU A 141 3.91 6.73 8.73
C GLU A 141 3.11 7.18 7.49
N VAL A 142 2.54 6.22 6.75
CA VAL A 142 1.71 6.50 5.57
C VAL A 142 0.39 7.16 5.97
N ASN A 143 -0.22 6.69 7.05
CA ASN A 143 -1.47 7.24 7.56
C ASN A 143 -1.31 8.68 8.04
N ALA A 144 -0.24 8.99 8.78
CA ALA A 144 0.08 10.35 9.20
C ALA A 144 0.29 11.29 7.99
N LEU A 145 1.05 10.87 6.98
CA LEU A 145 1.26 11.67 5.77
C LEU A 145 -0.05 11.90 5.00
N ARG A 146 -0.95 10.91 4.96
CA ARG A 146 -2.28 11.08 4.37
C ARG A 146 -3.15 12.02 5.18
N GLU A 147 -3.07 12.00 6.50
CA GLU A 147 -3.82 12.94 7.33
C GLU A 147 -3.35 14.39 7.13
N ILE A 148 -2.04 14.59 6.98
CA ILE A 148 -1.42 15.91 6.83
C ILE A 148 -1.65 16.46 5.42
N TYR A 149 -1.33 15.68 4.38
CA TYR A 149 -1.30 16.14 2.99
C TYR A 149 -2.54 15.75 2.18
N ALA A 150 -3.40 14.88 2.73
CA ALA A 150 -4.63 14.40 2.11
C ALA A 150 -4.43 13.96 0.65
N ASN A 151 -4.97 14.76 -0.28
CA ASN A 151 -4.99 14.49 -1.71
C ASN A 151 -3.67 14.75 -2.43
N GLY A 152 -2.73 15.48 -1.81
CA GLY A 152 -1.43 15.78 -2.40
C GLY A 152 -0.31 14.81 -2.02
N PHE A 153 -0.61 13.78 -1.22
CA PHE A 153 0.32 12.70 -0.93
C PHE A 153 0.04 11.46 -1.76
N PHE A 154 1.10 10.95 -2.40
CA PHE A 154 1.09 9.72 -3.17
C PHE A 154 2.18 8.77 -2.67
N LEU A 155 1.82 7.51 -2.48
CA LEU A 155 2.79 6.47 -2.13
C LEU A 155 3.14 5.62 -3.36
N ILE A 156 4.42 5.50 -3.68
CA ILE A 156 4.91 4.62 -4.74
C ILE A 156 5.63 3.42 -4.11
N GLY A 157 5.05 2.24 -4.32
CA GLY A 157 5.61 0.95 -3.94
C GLY A 157 6.50 0.42 -5.05
N VAL A 158 7.76 0.14 -4.70
CA VAL A 158 8.76 -0.41 -5.63
C VAL A 158 8.99 -1.88 -5.30
N TYR A 159 8.56 -2.76 -6.20
CA TYR A 159 8.83 -4.18 -6.14
C TYR A 159 10.17 -4.52 -6.78
N THR A 160 10.98 -5.27 -6.05
CA THR A 160 12.15 -5.99 -6.56
C THR A 160 12.09 -7.41 -6.04
N SER A 161 12.30 -8.38 -6.93
CA SER A 161 12.32 -9.80 -6.61
C SER A 161 13.32 -10.12 -5.49
N GLU A 162 13.00 -11.10 -4.63
CA GLU A 162 13.87 -11.45 -3.50
C GLU A 162 15.27 -11.88 -3.96
N SER A 163 15.37 -12.63 -5.07
CA SER A 163 16.65 -13.00 -5.67
C SER A 163 17.48 -11.79 -6.09
N GLN A 164 16.84 -10.77 -6.68
CA GLN A 164 17.52 -9.53 -7.05
C GLN A 164 17.87 -8.68 -5.84
N ARG A 165 17.00 -8.58 -4.82
CA ARG A 165 17.34 -7.89 -3.55
C ARG A 165 18.52 -8.53 -2.85
N LEU A 166 18.55 -9.88 -2.81
CA LEU A 166 19.68 -10.62 -2.25
C LEU A 166 20.96 -10.36 -3.05
N LYS A 167 20.88 -10.32 -4.39
CA LYS A 167 22.01 -9.95 -5.24
C LYS A 167 22.50 -8.53 -4.95
N ASN A 168 21.62 -7.55 -4.84
CA ASN A 168 21.97 -6.15 -4.54
C ASN A 168 22.68 -6.04 -3.18
N LEU A 169 22.18 -6.73 -2.15
CA LEU A 169 22.81 -6.72 -0.82
C LEU A 169 24.16 -7.45 -0.79
N THR A 170 24.28 -8.56 -1.50
CA THR A 170 25.51 -9.38 -1.47
C THR A 170 26.60 -8.85 -2.41
N VAL A 171 26.24 -8.57 -3.66
CA VAL A 171 27.19 -8.16 -4.71
C VAL A 171 27.51 -6.67 -4.60
N ASP A 172 26.50 -5.80 -4.51
CA ASP A 172 26.73 -4.36 -4.60
C ASP A 172 27.07 -3.74 -3.23
N LYS A 173 26.55 -4.33 -2.13
CA LYS A 173 26.85 -3.88 -0.75
C LYS A 173 27.85 -4.77 -0.02
N GLY A 174 28.29 -5.88 -0.60
CA GLY A 174 29.31 -6.75 0.01
C GLY A 174 28.87 -7.42 1.31
N ILE A 175 27.56 -7.58 1.54
CA ILE A 175 27.02 -8.20 2.75
C ILE A 175 27.03 -9.72 2.60
N ASP A 176 27.37 -10.45 3.67
CA ASP A 176 27.27 -11.91 3.69
C ASP A 176 25.85 -12.39 3.36
N ARG A 177 25.72 -13.55 2.69
CA ARG A 177 24.43 -14.04 2.21
C ARG A 177 23.43 -14.33 3.34
N GLU A 178 23.87 -14.88 4.46
CA GLU A 178 22.97 -15.19 5.58
C GLU A 178 22.57 -13.91 6.31
N LYS A 179 23.52 -12.98 6.52
CA LYS A 179 23.24 -11.62 7.03
C LYS A 179 22.26 -10.85 6.14
N ALA A 180 22.38 -10.98 4.81
CA ALA A 180 21.46 -10.33 3.87
C ALA A 180 20.04 -10.91 3.95
N LYS A 181 19.91 -12.24 4.10
CA LYS A 181 18.60 -12.88 4.34
C LYS A 181 17.98 -12.43 5.67
N GLU A 182 18.79 -12.29 6.71
CA GLU A 182 18.37 -11.77 8.01
C GLU A 182 17.77 -10.36 7.86
N LEU A 183 18.48 -9.45 7.17
CA LEU A 183 17.96 -8.10 6.90
C LEU A 183 16.64 -8.14 6.13
N ILE A 184 16.52 -8.98 5.09
CA ILE A 184 15.29 -9.12 4.29
C ILE A 184 14.13 -9.60 5.16
N SER A 185 14.36 -10.61 6.00
CA SER A 185 13.34 -11.14 6.90
C SER A 185 12.92 -10.10 7.93
N ARG A 186 13.90 -9.36 8.49
CA ARG A 186 13.68 -8.33 9.49
C ARG A 186 12.87 -7.15 8.91
N ASP A 187 13.28 -6.59 7.78
CA ASP A 187 12.61 -5.44 7.11
C ASP A 187 11.15 -5.75 6.72
N SER A 188 10.84 -7.01 6.38
CA SER A 188 9.51 -7.38 5.90
C SER A 188 8.42 -7.24 6.97
N ASN A 189 8.65 -7.76 8.18
CA ASN A 189 7.68 -7.79 9.27
C ASN A 189 8.35 -8.24 10.59
N GLU A 190 8.91 -7.28 11.33
CA GLU A 190 9.43 -7.55 12.68
C GLU A 190 8.26 -7.88 13.63
N GLY A 191 8.40 -8.88 14.49
CA GLY A 191 7.34 -9.28 15.42
C GLY A 191 7.11 -8.31 16.61
N ASN A 192 7.82 -7.18 16.63
CA ASN A 192 7.74 -6.14 17.65
C ASN A 192 6.81 -5.03 17.18
N GLU A 193 6.02 -4.44 18.07
CA GLU A 193 5.09 -3.32 17.81
C GLU A 193 5.80 -2.11 17.17
N TRP A 194 7.03 -1.84 17.58
CA TRP A 194 7.84 -0.71 17.10
C TRP A 194 8.69 -1.06 15.87
N GLY A 195 8.53 -2.28 15.36
CA GLY A 195 9.36 -2.87 14.33
C GLY A 195 9.09 -2.33 12.93
N GLN A 196 9.82 -2.87 11.94
CA GLN A 196 9.52 -2.58 10.55
C GLN A 196 8.39 -3.46 10.03
N HIS A 197 7.43 -2.84 9.37
CA HIS A 197 6.27 -3.46 8.73
C HIS A 197 6.24 -3.05 7.26
N THR A 198 7.38 -3.15 6.57
CA THR A 198 7.54 -2.65 5.19
C THR A 198 6.59 -3.32 4.22
N ARG A 199 6.27 -4.60 4.44
CA ARG A 199 5.26 -5.31 3.66
C ARG A 199 3.92 -4.60 3.75
N ASP A 200 3.40 -4.46 4.95
CA ASP A 200 2.07 -3.89 5.20
C ASP A 200 2.04 -2.41 4.76
N THR A 201 3.18 -1.71 4.85
CA THR A 201 3.38 -0.36 4.31
C THR A 201 3.28 -0.32 2.78
N TYR A 202 3.88 -1.29 2.08
CA TYR A 202 3.87 -1.39 0.62
C TYR A 202 2.44 -1.59 0.09
N GLU A 203 1.60 -2.33 0.80
CA GLU A 203 0.19 -2.59 0.44
C GLU A 203 -0.64 -1.31 0.36
N LEU A 204 -0.27 -0.30 1.14
CA LEU A 204 -0.91 1.01 1.11
C LEU A 204 -0.56 1.82 -0.14
N SER A 205 0.30 1.34 -1.05
CA SER A 205 0.77 2.15 -2.19
C SER A 205 -0.36 2.57 -3.15
N ASP A 206 -0.24 3.79 -3.66
CA ASP A 206 -1.09 4.30 -4.74
C ASP A 206 -0.67 3.81 -6.10
N PHE A 207 0.62 3.56 -6.26
CA PHE A 207 1.19 3.10 -7.50
C PHE A 207 2.19 1.99 -7.20
N PHE A 208 2.13 0.94 -7.99
CA PHE A 208 3.04 -0.19 -7.90
C PHE A 208 3.92 -0.21 -9.13
N ILE A 209 5.23 -0.16 -8.93
CA ILE A 209 6.23 -0.27 -9.99
C ILE A 209 7.15 -1.44 -9.70
N SER A 210 7.67 -2.07 -10.75
CA SER A 210 8.67 -3.13 -10.64
C SER A 210 10.01 -2.63 -11.17
N TYR A 211 11.08 -2.95 -10.44
CA TYR A 211 12.45 -2.70 -10.84
C TYR A 211 13.33 -3.91 -10.52
N ASP A 212 13.57 -4.73 -11.53
CA ASP A 212 14.51 -5.84 -11.53
C ASP A 212 15.63 -5.57 -12.55
N GLY A 213 16.20 -4.36 -12.53
CA GLY A 213 17.26 -3.91 -13.43
C GLY A 213 16.79 -3.34 -14.79
N ASN A 214 15.52 -3.48 -15.15
CA ASN A 214 14.96 -2.88 -16.37
C ASN A 214 14.49 -1.44 -16.14
N LYS A 215 15.42 -0.47 -16.29
CA LYS A 215 15.13 0.95 -16.12
C LYS A 215 14.04 1.48 -17.07
N ASN A 216 13.99 0.99 -18.32
CA ASN A 216 13.01 1.46 -19.30
C ASN A 216 11.57 1.16 -18.87
N ARG A 217 11.32 -0.04 -18.31
CA ARG A 217 9.99 -0.40 -17.80
C ARG A 217 9.60 0.49 -16.62
N ALA A 218 10.50 0.69 -15.65
CA ALA A 218 10.27 1.56 -14.50
C ALA A 218 9.99 3.00 -14.95
N ASP A 219 10.78 3.53 -15.87
CA ASP A 219 10.63 4.88 -16.43
C ASP A 219 9.28 5.09 -17.12
N ASN A 220 8.80 4.11 -17.89
CA ASN A 220 7.48 4.17 -18.52
C ASN A 220 6.35 4.16 -17.48
N SER A 221 6.48 3.37 -16.42
CA SER A 221 5.53 3.39 -15.30
C SER A 221 5.52 4.74 -14.60
N ILE A 222 6.69 5.33 -14.33
CA ILE A 222 6.78 6.66 -13.70
C ILE A 222 6.18 7.73 -14.61
N TRP A 223 6.43 7.71 -15.92
CA TRP A 223 5.78 8.64 -16.85
C TRP A 223 4.25 8.52 -16.80
N ARG A 224 3.73 7.30 -16.81
CA ARG A 224 2.28 7.05 -16.72
C ARG A 224 1.69 7.59 -15.42
N ILE A 225 2.37 7.37 -14.29
CA ILE A 225 1.97 7.90 -12.98
C ILE A 225 1.90 9.42 -13.03
N LEU A 226 2.98 10.07 -13.47
CA LEU A 226 3.05 11.53 -13.52
C LEU A 226 2.00 12.12 -14.49
N ASP A 227 1.82 11.53 -15.67
CA ASP A 227 0.79 11.98 -16.61
C ASP A 227 -0.62 11.90 -15.99
N LEU A 228 -0.91 10.87 -15.18
CA LEU A 228 -2.20 10.74 -14.48
C LEU A 228 -2.39 11.77 -13.36
N ILE A 229 -1.40 11.94 -12.48
CA ILE A 229 -1.52 12.88 -11.36
C ILE A 229 -1.57 14.33 -11.85
N PHE A 230 -0.94 14.66 -12.99
CA PHE A 230 -0.97 15.98 -13.62
C PHE A 230 -2.14 16.17 -14.61
N GLY A 231 -3.09 15.24 -14.62
CA GLY A 231 -4.38 15.41 -15.28
C GLY A 231 -4.33 15.26 -16.81
N ASN A 232 -3.43 14.44 -17.35
CA ASN A 232 -3.44 14.12 -18.77
C ASN A 232 -4.80 13.50 -19.15
N PRO A 233 -5.56 14.14 -20.07
CA PRO A 233 -6.91 13.70 -20.41
C PRO A 233 -6.97 12.34 -21.10
N TYR A 234 -5.87 11.88 -21.70
CA TYR A 234 -5.87 10.74 -22.62
C TYR A 234 -5.32 9.45 -22.03
N VAL A 235 -4.88 9.46 -20.77
CA VAL A 235 -4.44 8.24 -20.11
C VAL A 235 -5.67 7.47 -19.59
N THR A 236 -5.89 6.28 -20.12
CA THR A 236 -6.96 5.34 -19.71
C THR A 236 -6.37 4.17 -18.93
N PRO A 237 -7.14 3.47 -18.08
CA PRO A 237 -6.63 2.34 -17.32
C PRO A 237 -6.16 1.20 -18.24
N THR A 238 -5.11 0.49 -17.83
CA THR A 238 -4.78 -0.80 -18.41
C THR A 238 -5.81 -1.84 -17.96
N PHE A 239 -5.85 -2.98 -18.65
CA PHE A 239 -6.77 -4.05 -18.25
C PHE A 239 -6.40 -4.63 -16.87
N ASP A 240 -5.11 -4.76 -16.55
CA ASP A 240 -4.67 -5.25 -15.25
C ASP A 240 -5.08 -4.28 -14.12
N GLU A 241 -4.94 -2.96 -14.33
CA GLU A 241 -5.41 -1.94 -13.37
C GLU A 241 -6.94 -2.01 -13.17
N TYR A 242 -7.70 -2.16 -14.25
CA TYR A 242 -9.16 -2.30 -14.16
C TYR A 242 -9.56 -3.59 -13.44
N ALA A 243 -8.97 -4.74 -13.80
CA ALA A 243 -9.28 -6.02 -13.18
C ALA A 243 -8.90 -6.02 -11.68
N MET A 244 -7.77 -5.43 -11.31
CA MET A 244 -7.36 -5.31 -9.92
C MET A 244 -8.26 -4.35 -9.13
N PHE A 245 -8.69 -3.23 -9.73
CA PHE A 245 -9.70 -2.37 -9.12
C PHE A 245 -11.02 -3.11 -8.90
N MET A 246 -11.45 -3.96 -9.83
CA MET A 246 -12.65 -4.78 -9.66
C MET A 246 -12.48 -5.86 -8.58
N ALA A 247 -11.28 -6.43 -8.42
CA ALA A 247 -10.97 -7.35 -7.32
C ALA A 247 -11.07 -6.63 -5.98
N PHE A 248 -10.48 -5.45 -5.85
CA PHE A 248 -10.62 -4.61 -4.66
C PHE A 248 -12.08 -4.21 -4.41
N SER A 249 -12.83 -3.79 -5.44
CA SER A 249 -14.24 -3.46 -5.28
C SER A 249 -15.06 -4.66 -4.81
N ALA A 250 -14.70 -5.88 -5.22
CA ALA A 250 -15.35 -7.10 -4.72
C ALA A 250 -14.98 -7.38 -3.26
N SER A 251 -13.76 -7.08 -2.81
CA SER A 251 -13.32 -7.32 -1.42
C SER A 251 -14.16 -6.56 -0.41
N LEU A 252 -14.63 -5.35 -0.75
CA LEU A 252 -15.41 -4.47 0.13
C LEU A 252 -16.72 -5.09 0.64
N ARG A 253 -17.21 -6.16 -0.01
CA ARG A 253 -18.42 -6.87 0.44
C ARG A 253 -18.14 -7.94 1.51
N SER A 254 -16.87 -8.25 1.76
CA SER A 254 -16.48 -9.29 2.71
C SER A 254 -16.90 -8.93 4.12
N GLY A 255 -17.56 -9.89 4.80
CA GLY A 255 -17.87 -9.84 6.23
C GLY A 255 -16.93 -10.70 7.09
N ASP A 256 -15.76 -11.08 6.57
CA ASP A 256 -14.74 -11.81 7.32
C ASP A 256 -14.17 -10.96 8.46
N LEU A 257 -13.95 -11.58 9.62
CA LEU A 257 -13.49 -10.89 10.82
C LEU A 257 -11.99 -10.52 10.80
N SER A 258 -11.21 -11.15 9.91
CA SER A 258 -9.76 -10.97 9.86
C SER A 258 -9.34 -9.95 8.80
N ARG A 259 -9.82 -10.07 7.57
CA ARG A 259 -9.39 -9.23 6.44
C ARG A 259 -10.40 -9.20 5.30
N GLN A 260 -10.40 -8.13 4.51
CA GLN A 260 -11.18 -8.06 3.28
C GLN A 260 -10.31 -8.39 2.07
N VAL A 261 -10.54 -9.55 1.47
CA VAL A 261 -9.82 -10.05 0.28
C VAL A 261 -10.79 -10.19 -0.88
N GLY A 262 -10.36 -9.76 -2.05
CA GLY A 262 -11.15 -9.86 -3.28
C GLY A 262 -10.35 -10.48 -4.41
N ALA A 263 -11.07 -11.15 -5.31
CA ALA A 263 -10.48 -11.76 -6.49
C ALA A 263 -11.39 -11.59 -7.71
N VAL A 264 -10.78 -11.54 -8.88
CA VAL A 264 -11.46 -11.47 -10.18
C VAL A 264 -10.79 -12.46 -11.11
N LEU A 265 -11.59 -13.30 -11.75
CA LEU A 265 -11.12 -14.15 -12.83
C LEU A 265 -11.47 -13.52 -14.17
N THR A 266 -10.50 -13.53 -15.09
CA THR A 266 -10.67 -12.95 -16.42
C THR A 266 -10.27 -13.93 -17.53
N LYS A 267 -10.86 -13.74 -18.71
CA LYS A 267 -10.51 -14.45 -19.93
C LYS A 267 -10.68 -13.51 -21.13
N ASN A 268 -9.68 -13.46 -22.01
CA ASN A 268 -9.71 -12.60 -23.21
C ASN A 268 -10.03 -11.12 -22.91
N LYS A 269 -9.48 -10.57 -21.82
CA LYS A 269 -9.79 -9.21 -21.33
C LYS A 269 -11.27 -8.97 -21.00
N ASN A 270 -11.97 -10.01 -20.55
CA ASN A 270 -13.30 -9.92 -19.97
C ASN A 270 -13.27 -10.47 -18.55
N ILE A 271 -13.97 -9.82 -17.62
CA ILE A 271 -14.22 -10.38 -16.30
C ILE A 271 -15.27 -11.48 -16.44
N ILE A 272 -14.96 -12.67 -15.94
CA ILE A 272 -15.85 -13.83 -16.02
C ILE A 272 -16.40 -14.25 -14.65
N SER A 273 -15.72 -13.88 -13.55
CA SER A 273 -16.25 -13.99 -12.20
C SER A 273 -15.56 -13.03 -11.24
N THR A 274 -16.21 -12.80 -10.11
CA THR A 274 -15.67 -12.10 -8.95
C THR A 274 -15.79 -13.00 -7.73
N GLY A 275 -14.92 -12.80 -6.75
CA GLY A 275 -14.90 -13.50 -5.48
C GLY A 275 -14.51 -12.54 -4.36
N ALA A 276 -15.02 -12.82 -3.17
CA ALA A 276 -14.63 -12.16 -1.93
C ALA A 276 -14.52 -13.24 -0.86
N ASN A 277 -13.65 -13.08 0.12
CA ASN A 277 -13.62 -14.01 1.24
C ASN A 277 -14.86 -13.81 2.11
N ASP A 278 -15.72 -14.81 2.22
CA ASP A 278 -16.90 -14.76 3.07
C ASP A 278 -17.42 -16.18 3.36
N VAL A 279 -18.41 -16.30 4.23
CA VAL A 279 -19.04 -17.58 4.55
C VAL A 279 -19.95 -18.04 3.40
N PRO A 280 -19.83 -19.30 2.92
CA PRO A 280 -20.69 -19.83 1.88
C PRO A 280 -22.11 -20.15 2.40
N LYS A 281 -23.11 -20.01 1.52
CA LYS A 281 -24.53 -20.26 1.80
C LYS A 281 -24.97 -21.61 1.23
N PHE A 282 -25.95 -22.24 1.88
CA PHE A 282 -26.65 -23.40 1.31
C PHE A 282 -27.23 -23.06 -0.08
N GLY A 283 -27.04 -23.96 -1.06
CA GLY A 283 -27.40 -23.73 -2.46
C GLY A 283 -26.30 -23.03 -3.28
N GLY A 284 -25.20 -22.61 -2.65
CA GLY A 284 -24.05 -21.99 -3.30
C GLY A 284 -24.02 -20.47 -3.22
N GLY A 285 -22.85 -19.90 -3.54
CA GLY A 285 -22.59 -18.47 -3.34
C GLY A 285 -22.31 -18.12 -1.88
N LEU A 286 -22.24 -16.82 -1.59
CA LEU A 286 -21.98 -16.27 -0.26
C LEU A 286 -23.22 -15.59 0.29
N TYR A 287 -23.23 -15.34 1.60
CA TYR A 287 -24.29 -14.56 2.24
C TYR A 287 -24.32 -13.11 1.75
N TRP A 288 -25.53 -12.53 1.77
CA TRP A 288 -25.82 -11.14 1.52
C TRP A 288 -26.85 -10.66 2.56
N PRO A 289 -26.78 -9.41 3.01
CA PRO A 289 -27.88 -8.81 3.75
C PRO A 289 -29.09 -8.64 2.81
N GLU A 290 -30.28 -8.94 3.31
CA GLU A 290 -31.54 -8.90 2.56
C GLU A 290 -32.57 -8.06 3.32
N TYR A 291 -33.57 -7.54 2.61
CA TYR A 291 -34.69 -6.86 3.24
C TYR A 291 -35.61 -7.88 3.92
N VAL A 292 -35.85 -7.70 5.22
CA VAL A 292 -36.82 -8.45 6.03
C VAL A 292 -37.84 -7.43 6.54
N GLY A 293 -38.96 -7.31 5.80
CA GLY A 293 -39.86 -6.18 5.99
C GLY A 293 -39.20 -4.87 5.52
N ASP A 294 -39.13 -3.87 6.40
CA ASP A 294 -38.50 -2.57 6.13
C ASP A 294 -37.04 -2.47 6.62
N GLU A 295 -36.53 -3.53 7.26
CA GLU A 295 -35.17 -3.57 7.80
C GLU A 295 -34.23 -4.38 6.90
N ILE A 296 -32.94 -4.02 6.88
CA ILE A 296 -31.88 -4.78 6.22
C ILE A 296 -31.23 -5.67 7.26
N GLU A 297 -31.41 -6.98 7.12
CA GLU A 297 -30.90 -7.96 8.06
C GLU A 297 -29.92 -8.94 7.40
N ASP A 298 -28.90 -9.33 8.16
CA ASP A 298 -28.08 -10.48 7.81
C ASP A 298 -28.68 -11.77 8.35
N ALA A 299 -28.46 -12.86 7.62
CA ALA A 299 -28.95 -14.18 7.98
C ALA A 299 -28.47 -14.59 9.38
N LYS A 300 -29.39 -15.13 10.18
CA LYS A 300 -29.06 -15.71 11.49
C LYS A 300 -28.01 -16.80 11.32
N ASN A 301 -26.90 -16.67 12.04
CA ASN A 301 -25.71 -17.55 11.93
C ASN A 301 -25.07 -17.59 10.51
N GLY A 302 -25.43 -16.68 9.61
CA GLY A 302 -24.91 -16.66 8.23
C GLY A 302 -23.42 -16.36 8.17
N ARG A 303 -22.96 -15.42 8.98
CA ARG A 303 -21.54 -15.03 9.11
C ARG A 303 -21.05 -15.17 10.55
N ASP A 304 -19.73 -15.18 10.73
CA ASP A 304 -19.10 -15.41 12.04
C ASP A 304 -19.46 -14.32 13.06
N TYR A 305 -19.61 -13.05 12.65
CA TYR A 305 -20.10 -12.00 13.55
C TYR A 305 -21.57 -12.18 13.97
N LYS A 306 -22.40 -12.89 13.19
CA LYS A 306 -23.78 -13.25 13.58
C LYS A 306 -23.81 -14.44 14.53
N VAL A 307 -22.75 -15.26 14.55
CA VAL A 307 -22.54 -16.33 15.53
C VAL A 307 -21.89 -15.78 16.81
N GLY A 308 -21.06 -14.73 16.68
CA GLY A 308 -20.35 -14.08 17.78
C GLY A 308 -18.94 -14.62 18.01
N GLU A 309 -18.43 -15.51 17.16
CA GLU A 309 -17.12 -16.15 17.32
C GLU A 309 -16.52 -16.57 15.97
N ASP A 310 -15.21 -16.38 15.80
CA ASP A 310 -14.42 -16.93 14.69
C ASP A 310 -14.18 -18.43 14.92
N SER A 311 -14.69 -19.23 14.00
CA SER A 311 -14.60 -20.70 14.02
C SER A 311 -13.16 -21.24 14.06
N ASN A 312 -12.25 -20.64 13.31
CA ASN A 312 -10.83 -21.03 13.25
C ASN A 312 -10.08 -20.62 14.53
N ALA A 313 -10.37 -19.43 15.06
CA ALA A 313 -9.80 -18.97 16.31
C ALA A 313 -10.25 -19.87 17.48
N LYS A 314 -11.54 -20.24 17.51
CA LYS A 314 -12.09 -21.21 18.48
C LYS A 314 -11.35 -22.54 18.43
N GLU A 315 -11.20 -23.12 17.24
CA GLU A 315 -10.59 -24.44 17.11
C GLU A 315 -9.10 -24.42 17.50
N LYS A 316 -8.37 -23.35 17.16
CA LYS A 316 -6.99 -23.18 17.65
C LYS A 316 -6.91 -23.18 19.18
N ARG A 317 -7.85 -22.53 19.87
CA ARG A 317 -7.89 -22.56 21.34
C ARG A 317 -8.16 -23.97 21.85
N LEU A 318 -9.10 -24.69 21.25
CA LEU A 318 -9.39 -26.09 21.63
C LEU A 318 -8.18 -27.01 21.42
N ILE A 319 -7.45 -26.87 20.31
CA ILE A 319 -6.21 -27.60 20.05
C ILE A 319 -5.16 -27.30 21.13
N ILE A 320 -4.99 -26.03 21.50
CA ILE A 320 -4.06 -25.63 22.56
C ILE A 320 -4.49 -26.21 23.91
N GLU A 321 -5.78 -26.12 24.24
CA GLU A 321 -6.35 -26.68 25.48
C GLU A 321 -6.18 -28.20 25.55
N ASP A 322 -6.36 -28.92 24.44
CA ASP A 322 -6.17 -30.36 24.34
C ASP A 322 -4.70 -30.75 24.56
N ILE A 323 -3.75 -30.04 23.93
CA ILE A 323 -2.31 -30.23 24.16
C ILE A 323 -1.93 -30.01 25.64
N LEU A 324 -2.55 -29.01 26.27
CA LEU A 324 -2.27 -28.65 27.67
C LEU A 324 -2.93 -29.59 28.69
N LYS A 325 -3.83 -30.49 28.26
CA LYS A 325 -4.59 -31.37 29.17
C LYS A 325 -3.69 -32.23 30.06
N ASP A 326 -2.59 -32.74 29.50
CA ASP A 326 -1.64 -33.60 30.20
C ASP A 326 -0.45 -32.84 30.82
N VAL A 327 -0.46 -31.50 30.75
CA VAL A 327 0.56 -30.64 31.35
C VAL A 327 0.19 -30.33 32.81
N LYS A 328 1.20 -30.32 33.71
CA LYS A 328 0.98 -29.92 35.11
C LYS A 328 0.47 -28.48 35.21
N ASP A 329 -0.50 -28.23 36.08
CA ASP A 329 -1.19 -26.93 36.20
C ASP A 329 -0.24 -25.74 36.36
N GLU A 330 0.82 -25.89 37.16
CA GLU A 330 1.85 -24.87 37.41
C GLU A 330 2.55 -24.37 36.13
N LYS A 331 2.59 -25.18 35.06
CA LYS A 331 3.25 -24.84 33.80
C LYS A 331 2.29 -24.51 32.66
N LYS A 332 0.98 -24.67 32.86
CA LYS A 332 -0.01 -24.54 31.77
C LYS A 332 0.01 -23.16 31.14
N GLU A 333 0.04 -22.09 31.92
CA GLU A 333 0.05 -20.72 31.39
C GLU A 333 1.35 -20.41 30.63
N GLU A 334 2.51 -20.86 31.13
CA GLU A 334 3.80 -20.72 30.43
C GLU A 334 3.76 -21.41 29.06
N PHE A 335 3.34 -22.69 29.02
CA PHE A 335 3.25 -23.43 27.76
C PHE A 335 2.20 -22.84 26.81
N LYS A 336 1.09 -22.33 27.33
CA LYS A 336 0.06 -21.66 26.53
C LYS A 336 0.63 -20.48 25.76
N GLU A 337 1.45 -19.63 26.40
CA GLU A 337 2.11 -18.52 25.71
C GLU A 337 3.03 -18.99 24.57
N TYR A 338 3.80 -20.07 24.80
CA TYR A 338 4.65 -20.65 23.76
C TYR A 338 3.84 -21.21 22.59
N LEU A 339 2.74 -21.91 22.87
CA LEU A 339 1.86 -22.46 21.84
C LEU A 339 1.17 -21.36 21.03
N LEU A 340 0.72 -20.27 21.67
CA LEU A 340 0.14 -19.11 20.98
C LEU A 340 1.14 -18.42 20.03
N ARG A 341 2.44 -18.50 20.32
CA ARG A 341 3.50 -17.95 19.46
C ARG A 341 3.97 -18.92 18.36
N SER A 342 3.65 -20.21 18.49
CA SER A 342 4.05 -21.29 17.58
C SER A 342 3.32 -21.25 16.22
N LYS A 343 3.64 -22.22 15.34
CA LYS A 343 2.98 -22.39 14.03
C LYS A 343 1.49 -22.78 14.13
N ILE A 344 0.97 -23.14 15.31
CA ILE A 344 -0.47 -23.37 15.52
C ILE A 344 -1.28 -22.14 15.12
N LYS A 345 -0.74 -20.93 15.34
CA LYS A 345 -1.40 -19.68 14.95
C LYS A 345 -1.61 -19.52 13.44
N ASP A 346 -0.86 -20.27 12.62
CA ASP A 346 -0.92 -20.17 11.16
C ASP A 346 -1.97 -21.11 10.53
N ILE A 347 -2.63 -21.97 11.33
CA ILE A 347 -3.72 -22.86 10.88
C ILE A 347 -4.91 -22.03 10.37
N THR A 348 -5.55 -22.45 9.28
CA THR A 348 -6.69 -21.74 8.66
C THR A 348 -7.85 -22.65 8.28
N GLU A 349 -7.67 -23.96 8.39
CA GLU A 349 -8.54 -25.01 7.83
C GLU A 349 -9.92 -25.10 8.50
N TYR A 350 -10.05 -24.58 9.71
CA TYR A 350 -11.30 -24.65 10.49
C TYR A 350 -12.20 -23.44 10.29
N GLY A 351 -11.77 -22.47 9.47
CA GLY A 351 -12.56 -21.31 9.13
C GLY A 351 -13.75 -21.68 8.26
N ARG A 352 -14.92 -21.11 8.56
CA ARG A 352 -16.12 -21.23 7.70
C ARG A 352 -15.98 -20.47 6.38
N VAL A 353 -15.11 -19.47 6.34
CA VAL A 353 -14.93 -18.56 5.22
C VAL A 353 -14.23 -19.27 4.05
N VAL A 354 -14.83 -19.21 2.87
CA VAL A 354 -14.15 -19.56 1.62
C VAL A 354 -13.31 -18.36 1.18
N HIS A 355 -12.09 -18.60 0.69
CA HIS A 355 -11.21 -17.54 0.21
C HIS A 355 -11.71 -16.93 -1.11
N ALA A 356 -11.32 -15.68 -1.39
CA ALA A 356 -11.79 -14.95 -2.56
C ALA A 356 -11.43 -15.65 -3.88
N GLU A 357 -10.24 -16.22 -3.99
CA GLU A 357 -9.74 -16.95 -5.15
C GLU A 357 -10.54 -18.21 -5.40
N MET A 358 -10.81 -18.97 -4.33
CA MET A 358 -11.63 -20.17 -4.40
C MET A 358 -13.06 -19.83 -4.81
N GLU A 359 -13.65 -18.77 -4.24
CA GLU A 359 -14.99 -18.33 -4.61
C GLU A 359 -15.06 -17.83 -6.05
N ALA A 360 -14.06 -17.11 -6.55
CA ALA A 360 -14.01 -16.70 -7.96
C ALA A 360 -13.99 -17.91 -8.91
N ILE A 361 -13.26 -18.97 -8.56
CA ILE A 361 -13.25 -20.25 -9.31
C ILE A 361 -14.62 -20.96 -9.21
N LEU A 362 -15.18 -21.06 -8.01
CA LEU A 362 -16.47 -21.70 -7.77
C LEU A 362 -17.62 -20.95 -8.45
N ALA A 363 -17.57 -19.61 -8.53
CA ALA A 363 -18.53 -18.80 -9.25
C ALA A 363 -18.55 -19.13 -10.76
N CYS A 364 -17.36 -19.37 -11.34
CA CYS A 364 -17.27 -19.87 -12.72
C CYS A 364 -17.88 -21.27 -12.85
N ALA A 365 -17.57 -22.19 -11.93
CA ALA A 365 -18.13 -23.54 -11.95
C ALA A 365 -19.67 -23.54 -11.84
N ARG A 366 -20.23 -22.76 -10.91
CA ARG A 366 -21.70 -22.61 -10.75
C ARG A 366 -22.36 -22.02 -12.00
N SER A 367 -21.63 -21.19 -12.76
CA SER A 367 -22.12 -20.53 -13.98
C SER A 367 -21.78 -21.29 -15.27
N ASN A 368 -21.20 -22.50 -15.17
CA ASN A 368 -20.70 -23.27 -16.32
C ASN A 368 -19.70 -22.50 -17.21
N ILE A 369 -18.85 -21.66 -16.61
CA ILE A 369 -17.81 -20.89 -17.30
C ILE A 369 -16.45 -21.54 -17.07
N SER A 370 -15.70 -21.78 -18.15
CA SER A 370 -14.37 -22.40 -18.07
C SER A 370 -13.30 -21.41 -17.60
N THR A 371 -12.60 -21.79 -16.53
CA THR A 371 -11.42 -21.10 -15.97
C THR A 371 -10.12 -21.35 -16.76
N TYR A 372 -10.11 -22.35 -17.64
CA TYR A 372 -8.92 -22.78 -18.38
C TYR A 372 -8.31 -21.62 -19.18
N ASN A 373 -6.99 -21.44 -19.04
CA ASN A 373 -6.20 -20.34 -19.58
C ASN A 373 -6.62 -18.93 -19.12
N GLY A 374 -7.39 -18.84 -18.03
CA GLY A 374 -7.78 -17.59 -17.40
C GLY A 374 -6.66 -16.91 -16.63
N ILE A 375 -6.87 -15.64 -16.27
CA ILE A 375 -5.98 -14.85 -15.42
C ILE A 375 -6.75 -14.47 -14.16
N LEU A 376 -6.20 -14.79 -13.00
CA LEU A 376 -6.74 -14.43 -11.69
C LEU A 376 -6.05 -13.16 -11.18
N TYR A 377 -6.83 -12.18 -10.75
CA TYR A 377 -6.36 -10.99 -10.05
C TYR A 377 -6.85 -11.09 -8.61
N CYS A 378 -5.99 -10.86 -7.63
CA CYS A 378 -6.36 -10.93 -6.22
C CYS A 378 -5.70 -9.79 -5.42
N THR A 379 -6.42 -9.24 -4.44
CA THR A 379 -5.86 -8.18 -3.59
C THR A 379 -4.69 -8.71 -2.76
N THR A 380 -4.78 -9.96 -2.31
CA THR A 380 -3.75 -10.62 -1.49
C THR A 380 -3.13 -11.80 -2.22
N PHE A 381 -1.84 -12.08 -2.00
CA PHE A 381 -1.19 -13.28 -2.56
C PHE A 381 -1.89 -14.57 -2.10
N PRO A 382 -2.16 -15.51 -3.00
CA PRO A 382 -2.90 -16.72 -2.64
C PRO A 382 -2.17 -17.63 -1.66
N CYS A 383 -2.88 -18.10 -0.63
CA CYS A 383 -2.35 -19.09 0.30
C CYS A 383 -2.11 -20.44 -0.42
N HIS A 384 -1.36 -21.34 0.21
CA HIS A 384 -1.09 -22.67 -0.34
C HIS A 384 -2.38 -23.49 -0.60
N ASN A 385 -3.42 -23.29 0.22
CA ASN A 385 -4.72 -23.90 0.00
C ASN A 385 -5.45 -23.33 -1.24
N CYS A 386 -5.29 -22.06 -1.58
CA CYS A 386 -5.81 -21.48 -2.83
C CYS A 386 -4.98 -21.92 -4.03
N ALA A 387 -3.65 -21.96 -3.89
CA ALA A 387 -2.72 -22.29 -4.96
C ALA A 387 -3.03 -23.63 -5.64
N LYS A 388 -3.33 -24.69 -4.87
CA LYS A 388 -3.73 -26.00 -5.43
C LYS A 388 -5.01 -25.92 -6.28
N HIS A 389 -5.98 -25.08 -5.92
CA HIS A 389 -7.21 -24.88 -6.69
C HIS A 389 -6.94 -24.08 -7.96
N ILE A 390 -6.08 -23.06 -7.88
CA ILE A 390 -5.64 -22.28 -9.03
C ILE A 390 -5.00 -23.21 -10.07
N VAL A 391 -4.03 -24.04 -9.65
CA VAL A 391 -3.37 -25.03 -10.52
C VAL A 391 -4.38 -26.01 -11.12
N ALA A 392 -5.19 -26.66 -10.29
CA ALA A 392 -6.18 -27.65 -10.74
C ALA A 392 -7.24 -27.05 -11.69
N SER A 393 -7.55 -25.76 -11.57
CA SER A 393 -8.52 -25.06 -12.44
C SER A 393 -7.97 -24.66 -13.81
N GLY A 394 -6.67 -24.88 -14.07
CA GLY A 394 -6.04 -24.55 -15.35
C GLY A 394 -5.87 -23.05 -15.60
N ILE A 395 -5.84 -22.24 -14.53
CA ILE A 395 -5.48 -20.82 -14.61
C ILE A 395 -4.01 -20.71 -14.98
N LYS A 396 -3.68 -19.79 -15.90
CA LYS A 396 -2.29 -19.65 -16.40
C LYS A 396 -1.48 -18.57 -15.70
N ARG A 397 -2.14 -17.58 -15.09
CA ARG A 397 -1.49 -16.39 -14.53
C ARG A 397 -2.28 -15.86 -13.35
N VAL A 398 -1.56 -15.44 -12.31
CA VAL A 398 -2.06 -14.83 -11.08
C VAL A 398 -1.35 -13.50 -10.88
N VAL A 399 -2.11 -12.43 -10.69
CA VAL A 399 -1.62 -11.08 -10.42
C VAL A 399 -2.10 -10.65 -9.03
N TYR A 400 -1.17 -10.32 -8.12
CA TYR A 400 -1.50 -10.00 -6.72
C TYR A 400 -0.90 -8.69 -6.25
N ILE A 401 -1.53 -7.97 -5.30
CA ILE A 401 -0.92 -6.77 -4.69
C ILE A 401 -0.07 -7.16 -3.48
N GLU A 402 -0.71 -7.68 -2.44
CA GLU A 402 -0.06 -7.91 -1.15
C GLU A 402 0.77 -9.19 -1.22
N PRO A 403 2.10 -9.17 -1.03
CA PRO A 403 2.86 -10.41 -0.95
C PRO A 403 2.47 -11.14 0.34
N TYR A 404 2.35 -12.47 0.32
CA TYR A 404 2.02 -13.27 1.51
C TYR A 404 3.18 -14.24 1.79
N PRO A 405 4.22 -13.81 2.54
CA PRO A 405 5.45 -14.58 2.75
C PRO A 405 5.23 -15.92 3.46
N LYS A 406 4.11 -16.06 4.19
CA LYS A 406 3.73 -17.32 4.84
C LYS A 406 3.21 -18.36 3.87
N SER A 407 2.86 -17.98 2.64
CA SER A 407 2.37 -18.95 1.66
C SER A 407 3.45 -19.94 1.32
N LYS A 408 3.09 -21.22 1.39
CA LYS A 408 3.89 -22.34 0.90
C LYS A 408 3.58 -22.69 -0.55
N ALA A 409 2.94 -21.79 -1.30
CA ALA A 409 2.54 -22.03 -2.69
C ALA A 409 3.72 -22.45 -3.58
N PHE A 410 4.82 -21.68 -3.59
CA PHE A 410 6.02 -22.02 -4.36
C PHE A 410 6.73 -23.27 -3.81
N ASP A 411 6.75 -23.46 -2.48
CA ASP A 411 7.39 -24.60 -1.83
C ASP A 411 6.65 -25.93 -2.12
N PHE A 412 5.31 -25.90 -2.17
CA PHE A 412 4.47 -27.09 -2.34
C PHE A 412 4.14 -27.41 -3.80
N HIS A 413 4.26 -26.42 -4.69
CA HIS A 413 3.97 -26.59 -6.12
C HIS A 413 5.13 -26.11 -7.01
N PRO A 414 6.41 -26.48 -6.75
CA PRO A 414 7.54 -26.05 -7.57
C PRO A 414 7.48 -26.62 -9.00
N ASP A 415 6.72 -27.70 -9.21
CA ASP A 415 6.43 -28.35 -10.49
C ASP A 415 5.38 -27.59 -11.32
N SER A 416 4.54 -26.77 -10.68
CA SER A 416 3.34 -26.20 -11.30
C SER A 416 3.26 -24.68 -11.24
N ILE A 417 3.99 -24.02 -10.33
CA ILE A 417 3.96 -22.57 -10.13
C ILE A 417 5.36 -21.98 -10.40
N SER A 418 5.39 -20.80 -11.00
CA SER A 418 6.63 -20.08 -11.30
C SER A 418 6.45 -18.56 -11.20
N THR A 419 7.56 -17.84 -11.21
CA THR A 419 7.60 -16.38 -11.36
C THR A 419 7.94 -16.01 -12.81
N PRO A 420 7.63 -14.77 -13.26
CA PRO A 420 7.92 -14.36 -14.63
C PRO A 420 9.39 -14.58 -15.02
N GLY A 421 9.62 -15.21 -16.18
CA GLY A 421 10.96 -15.40 -16.74
C GLY A 421 11.78 -16.56 -16.16
N VAL A 422 11.22 -17.33 -15.20
CA VAL A 422 11.86 -18.56 -14.70
C VAL A 422 11.38 -19.79 -15.48
N ASP A 423 10.07 -19.99 -15.57
CA ASP A 423 9.48 -21.08 -16.37
C ASP A 423 8.05 -20.69 -16.79
N ASP A 424 7.91 -20.23 -18.03
CA ASP A 424 6.66 -19.72 -18.58
C ASP A 424 5.66 -20.82 -18.98
N ASN A 425 6.02 -22.11 -18.80
CA ASN A 425 5.10 -23.24 -19.01
C ASN A 425 4.27 -23.58 -17.77
N LYS A 426 4.53 -22.90 -16.64
CA LYS A 426 3.84 -23.07 -15.36
C LYS A 426 2.83 -21.94 -15.11
N VAL A 427 2.05 -22.06 -14.04
CA VAL A 427 1.19 -20.97 -13.59
C VAL A 427 2.07 -19.82 -13.07
N ILE A 428 2.00 -18.67 -13.72
CA ILE A 428 2.83 -17.51 -13.35
C ILE A 428 2.17 -16.71 -12.25
N PHE A 429 2.83 -16.62 -11.10
CA PHE A 429 2.45 -15.73 -10.00
C PHE A 429 3.34 -14.49 -10.06
N GLU A 430 2.72 -13.32 -10.18
CA GLU A 430 3.47 -12.07 -10.25
C GLU A 430 2.80 -10.91 -9.51
N PRO A 431 3.58 -9.96 -8.99
CA PRO A 431 3.04 -8.78 -8.34
C PRO A 431 2.36 -7.85 -9.36
N PHE A 432 1.33 -7.17 -8.89
CA PHE A 432 0.64 -6.14 -9.62
C PHE A 432 1.56 -4.93 -9.87
N VAL A 433 1.48 -4.40 -11.09
CA VAL A 433 2.19 -3.18 -11.52
C VAL A 433 1.18 -2.27 -12.19
N GLY A 434 1.06 -1.03 -11.71
CA GLY A 434 0.13 -0.04 -12.22
C GLY A 434 -0.45 0.85 -11.13
N VAL A 435 -1.56 1.52 -11.47
CA VAL A 435 -2.36 2.31 -10.53
C VAL A 435 -3.08 1.41 -9.53
N GLY A 436 -2.80 1.62 -8.24
CA GLY A 436 -3.43 0.90 -7.14
C GLY A 436 -4.93 1.21 -7.01
N PRO A 437 -5.72 0.28 -6.44
CA PRO A 437 -7.17 0.44 -6.37
C PRO A 437 -7.64 1.69 -5.62
N ARG A 438 -6.89 2.12 -4.59
CA ARG A 438 -7.23 3.27 -3.73
C ARG A 438 -7.42 4.56 -4.51
N CYS A 439 -6.53 4.83 -5.47
CA CYS A 439 -6.55 6.06 -6.25
C CYS A 439 -7.17 5.88 -7.65
N PHE A 440 -7.52 4.64 -8.04
CA PHE A 440 -8.08 4.31 -9.36
C PHE A 440 -9.27 5.19 -9.73
N PHE A 441 -10.29 5.26 -8.87
CA PHE A 441 -11.49 6.06 -9.14
C PHE A 441 -11.15 7.54 -9.34
N ASN A 442 -10.33 8.11 -8.45
CA ASN A 442 -9.96 9.52 -8.52
C ASN A 442 -9.11 9.87 -9.76
N LEU A 443 -8.24 8.95 -10.21
CA LEU A 443 -7.34 9.15 -11.34
C LEU A 443 -7.93 8.78 -12.70
N PHE A 444 -9.01 8.00 -12.77
CA PHE A 444 -9.65 7.68 -14.05
C PHE A 444 -11.01 8.36 -14.23
N SER A 445 -11.64 8.87 -13.16
CA SER A 445 -12.91 9.60 -13.22
C SER A 445 -12.77 11.04 -13.71
N ILE A 446 -13.43 11.38 -14.83
CA ILE A 446 -13.35 12.72 -15.43
C ILE A 446 -14.00 13.81 -14.54
N ASN A 447 -14.99 13.46 -13.73
CA ASN A 447 -15.85 14.42 -13.03
C ASN A 447 -16.32 14.00 -11.63
N LEU A 448 -16.26 12.72 -11.24
CA LEU A 448 -16.80 12.25 -9.95
C LEU A 448 -15.73 12.13 -8.85
N GLY A 449 -14.44 12.21 -9.20
CA GLY A 449 -13.35 12.16 -8.23
C GLY A 449 -13.17 13.46 -7.46
N VAL A 450 -12.28 13.45 -6.48
CA VAL A 450 -11.92 14.63 -5.66
C VAL A 450 -11.13 15.71 -6.40
N GLY A 451 -10.67 15.40 -7.62
CA GLY A 451 -9.90 16.33 -8.46
C GLY A 451 -10.75 17.24 -9.34
N TYR A 452 -10.11 18.20 -10.02
CA TYR A 452 -10.82 19.07 -10.96
C TYR A 452 -11.35 18.29 -12.19
N LYS A 453 -12.44 18.77 -12.79
CA LYS A 453 -13.03 18.16 -13.98
C LYS A 453 -12.08 18.21 -15.18
N ILE A 454 -11.77 17.05 -15.75
CA ILE A 454 -10.94 16.95 -16.95
C ILE A 454 -11.77 17.27 -18.21
N LYS A 455 -11.26 18.12 -19.09
CA LYS A 455 -11.83 18.36 -20.41
C LYS A 455 -11.00 17.60 -21.45
N ARG A 456 -11.67 16.82 -22.30
CA ARG A 456 -11.02 16.05 -23.39
C ARG A 456 -11.23 16.66 -24.77
N LYS A 457 -12.27 17.49 -24.92
CA LYS A 457 -12.64 18.11 -26.18
C LYS A 457 -13.09 19.55 -26.01
N ASN A 458 -12.96 20.34 -27.06
CA ASN A 458 -13.54 21.68 -27.16
C ASN A 458 -15.04 21.62 -27.54
N LYS A 459 -15.68 22.79 -27.72
CA LYS A 459 -17.12 22.87 -28.06
C LYS A 459 -17.39 22.34 -29.47
N GLU A 460 -16.40 22.39 -30.34
CA GLU A 460 -16.44 21.90 -31.72
C GLU A 460 -16.20 20.37 -31.82
N GLY A 461 -15.97 19.68 -30.69
CA GLY A 461 -15.77 18.24 -30.65
C GLY A 461 -14.34 17.77 -30.95
N LYS A 462 -13.39 18.67 -31.17
CA LYS A 462 -11.96 18.36 -31.39
C LYS A 462 -11.24 18.13 -30.07
N THR A 463 -10.23 17.26 -30.08
CA THR A 463 -9.37 16.97 -28.94
C THR A 463 -8.59 18.21 -28.50
N LEU A 464 -8.41 18.37 -27.19
CA LEU A 464 -7.56 19.42 -26.63
C LEU A 464 -6.08 19.01 -26.70
N ASN A 465 -5.19 19.95 -26.99
CA ASN A 465 -3.76 19.68 -26.81
C ASN A 465 -3.42 19.68 -25.31
N TRP A 466 -2.56 18.78 -24.87
CA TRP A 466 -2.08 18.71 -23.49
C TRP A 466 -0.57 18.55 -23.49
N ASP A 467 0.11 19.37 -22.69
CA ASP A 467 1.55 19.40 -22.56
C ASP A 467 1.93 19.27 -21.10
N ARG A 468 2.97 18.47 -20.81
CA ARG A 468 3.46 18.23 -19.44
C ARG A 468 3.89 19.53 -18.75
N ARG A 469 4.44 20.49 -19.50
CA ARG A 469 4.89 21.78 -18.98
C ARG A 469 3.75 22.62 -18.40
N ASP A 470 2.53 22.38 -18.89
CA ASP A 470 1.30 23.01 -18.46
C ASP A 470 0.46 22.07 -17.57
N GLY A 471 0.99 20.89 -17.25
CA GLY A 471 0.39 19.91 -16.37
C GLY A 471 0.11 20.51 -15.00
N LYS A 472 -1.06 20.16 -14.45
CA LYS A 472 -1.61 20.70 -13.20
C LYS A 472 -2.03 19.56 -12.32
N LEU A 473 -1.59 19.57 -11.06
CA LEU A 473 -1.92 18.50 -10.13
C LEU A 473 -3.44 18.36 -10.02
N ARG A 474 -3.93 17.15 -10.32
CA ARG A 474 -5.35 16.85 -10.44
C ARG A 474 -6.06 16.94 -9.10
N MET A 475 -5.46 16.34 -8.08
CA MET A 475 -5.96 16.30 -6.71
C MET A 475 -5.13 17.29 -5.89
N LYS A 476 -5.66 18.50 -5.70
CA LYS A 476 -4.94 19.60 -5.05
C LYS A 476 -4.99 19.48 -3.52
N MET A 477 -3.95 20.00 -2.86
CA MET A 477 -3.99 20.24 -1.42
C MET A 477 -4.66 21.58 -1.11
N LEU A 478 -5.42 21.64 -0.02
CA LEU A 478 -5.97 22.89 0.51
C LEU A 478 -4.90 23.58 1.37
N SER A 479 -4.36 24.69 0.88
CA SER A 479 -3.19 25.40 1.43
C SER A 479 -3.22 25.66 2.93
N LEU A 480 -4.35 26.12 3.46
CA LEU A 480 -4.47 26.45 4.90
C LEU A 480 -4.40 25.19 5.77
N SER A 481 -5.03 24.09 5.35
CA SER A 481 -5.18 22.90 6.20
C SER A 481 -3.88 22.13 6.39
N TYR A 482 -3.08 21.92 5.35
CA TYR A 482 -1.86 21.10 5.51
C TYR A 482 -0.74 21.87 6.19
N ILE A 483 -0.59 23.18 5.93
CA ILE A 483 0.46 24.00 6.55
C ILE A 483 0.29 24.08 8.07
N GLU A 484 -0.95 24.19 8.56
CA GLU A 484 -1.26 24.16 9.99
C GLU A 484 -0.85 22.81 10.60
N LYS A 485 -1.26 21.70 9.97
CA LYS A 485 -0.90 20.34 10.42
C LYS A 485 0.61 20.08 10.39
N GLU A 486 1.32 20.56 9.37
CA GLU A 486 2.78 20.48 9.34
C GLU A 486 3.43 21.25 10.49
N THR A 487 2.91 22.46 10.78
CA THR A 487 3.44 23.32 11.84
C THR A 487 3.23 22.69 13.22
N GLU A 488 2.06 22.08 13.43
CA GLU A 488 1.78 21.28 14.64
C GLU A 488 2.72 20.07 14.75
N SER A 489 2.92 19.34 13.65
CA SER A 489 3.84 18.21 13.60
C SER A 489 5.28 18.62 13.93
N ALA A 490 5.74 19.76 13.39
CA ALA A 490 7.05 20.31 13.69
C ALA A 490 7.21 20.65 15.18
N ALA A 491 6.19 21.28 15.79
CA ALA A 491 6.19 21.59 17.22
C ALA A 491 6.23 20.32 18.10
N ASN A 492 5.50 19.27 17.71
CA ASN A 492 5.49 17.99 18.42
C ASN A 492 6.85 17.29 18.36
N VAL A 493 7.47 17.25 17.17
CA VAL A 493 8.82 16.69 16.99
C VAL A 493 9.85 17.48 17.78
N ASP A 494 9.80 18.82 17.76
CA ASP A 494 10.71 19.66 18.55
C ASP A 494 10.60 19.41 20.06
N ARG A 495 9.39 19.13 20.57
CA ARG A 495 9.18 18.74 21.97
C ARG A 495 9.88 17.42 22.27
N LEU A 496 9.66 16.42 21.41
CA LEU A 496 10.26 15.09 21.56
C LEU A 496 11.79 15.15 21.52
N ILE A 497 12.38 15.92 20.59
CA ILE A 497 13.83 16.08 20.48
C ILE A 497 14.42 16.69 21.77
N LYS A 498 13.71 17.62 22.41
CA LYS A 498 14.13 18.20 23.70
C LYS A 498 14.06 17.19 24.84
N GLU A 499 13.10 16.28 24.81
CA GLU A 499 12.97 15.19 25.80
C GLU A 499 14.06 14.14 25.60
N LEU A 500 14.40 13.79 24.35
CA LEU A 500 15.46 12.83 24.01
C LEU A 500 16.89 13.30 24.33
N LYS A 501 17.10 14.60 24.53
CA LYS A 501 18.40 15.21 24.89
C LYS A 501 18.58 15.42 26.40
N LYS A 502 17.54 15.17 27.20
CA LYS A 502 17.60 15.15 28.66
C LYS A 502 17.90 13.73 29.13
#